data_AF-A0A520BK95-F1
#
_entry.id   AF-A0A520BK95-F1
#
_cell.length_a   1.000
_cell.length_b   1.000
_cell.length_c   1.000
_cell.angle_alpha   90.00
_cell.angle_beta   90.00
_cell.angle_gamma   90.00
#
_symmetry.space_group_name_H-M   'P 1'
#
loop_
_entity.id
_entity.type
_entity.pdbx_description
1 polymer ?
#
loop_
_entity_poly.entity_id
_entity_poly.type
_entity_poly.pdbx_seq_one_letter_code
_entity_poly.pdbx_strand_id
1 'polypeptide(L)'
;MVALLSICWMPMMGLSNEWNQKMVFPEFLKGLERWMRGMEDSAAKATEAILKMNNIGDLLVNLLVIAVTPAICEEFIFRGAVQRTIFRIKSNPHIAIWISAIIFSAIHFQFYGFLPRLLLGAAFGYVYYFTGSIWYAVFAHFLNNAYAVCVAYYLQMNNLSYTKADDIDMPWYGYLISAILTLALFIQISKKFKAKSQNEPSELLGHN
;
A
#
# COMPACT_ATOMS: atom_id res chain seq x y z
N MET A 1 9.79 -13.98 -0.98
CA MET A 1 8.55 -13.99 -0.16
C MET A 1 7.85 -12.64 -0.17
N VAL A 2 8.49 -11.54 0.25
CA VAL A 2 7.87 -10.20 0.21
C VAL A 2 7.54 -9.72 -1.22
N ALA A 3 8.41 -9.97 -2.20
CA ALA A 3 8.10 -9.68 -3.60
C ALA A 3 6.88 -10.47 -4.12
N LEU A 4 6.82 -11.77 -3.81
CA LEU A 4 5.68 -12.63 -4.15
C LEU A 4 4.38 -12.15 -3.48
N LEU A 5 4.46 -11.72 -2.22
CA LEU A 5 3.33 -11.14 -1.50
C LEU A 5 2.81 -9.90 -2.23
N SER A 6 3.71 -9.03 -2.69
CA SER A 6 3.36 -7.80 -3.42
C SER A 6 2.63 -8.13 -4.73
N ILE A 7 3.04 -9.18 -5.44
CA ILE A 7 2.38 -9.64 -6.67
C ILE A 7 1.01 -10.26 -6.37
N CYS A 8 0.95 -11.18 -5.41
CA CYS A 8 -0.27 -11.90 -5.06
C CYS A 8 -1.36 -10.97 -4.52
N TRP A 9 -0.99 -9.81 -3.97
CA TRP A 9 -1.91 -8.83 -3.41
C TRP A 9 -2.57 -7.92 -4.46
N MET A 10 -2.01 -7.78 -5.66
CA MET A 10 -2.52 -6.84 -6.68
C MET A 10 -4.01 -7.05 -7.04
N PRO A 11 -4.53 -8.28 -7.20
CA PRO A 11 -5.96 -8.45 -7.46
C PRO A 11 -6.86 -8.02 -6.29
N MET A 12 -6.41 -8.21 -5.04
CA MET A 12 -7.13 -7.69 -3.86
C MET A 12 -7.13 -6.17 -3.82
N MET A 13 -6.08 -5.53 -4.32
CA MET A 13 -6.06 -4.07 -4.51
C MET A 13 -7.10 -3.62 -5.52
N GLY A 14 -7.22 -4.28 -6.67
CA GLY A 14 -8.26 -4.00 -7.66
C GLY A 14 -9.67 -4.11 -7.07
N LEU A 15 -9.97 -5.24 -6.42
CA LEU A 15 -11.27 -5.47 -5.79
C LEU A 15 -11.61 -4.41 -4.73
N SER A 16 -10.66 -4.10 -3.85
CA SER A 16 -10.87 -3.10 -2.80
C SER A 16 -11.02 -1.69 -3.37
N ASN A 17 -10.32 -1.36 -4.47
CA ASN A 17 -10.52 -0.11 -5.19
C ASN A 17 -11.93 -0.06 -5.80
N GLU A 18 -12.36 -1.07 -6.55
CA GLU A 18 -13.71 -1.14 -7.13
C GLU A 18 -14.80 -0.97 -6.08
N TRP A 19 -14.65 -1.61 -4.92
CA TRP A 19 -15.62 -1.49 -3.82
C TRP A 19 -15.63 -0.08 -3.23
N ASN A 20 -14.45 0.51 -3.05
CA ASN A 20 -14.34 1.85 -2.49
C ASN A 20 -14.85 2.93 -3.47
N GLN A 21 -14.71 2.71 -4.78
CA GLN A 21 -15.25 3.57 -5.84
C GLN A 21 -16.79 3.57 -5.86
N LYS A 22 -17.43 2.47 -5.43
CA LYS A 22 -18.90 2.34 -5.32
C LYS A 22 -19.51 3.07 -4.11
N MET A 23 -18.70 3.79 -3.32
CA MET A 23 -19.17 4.53 -2.15
C MET A 23 -20.13 5.66 -2.56
N VAL A 24 -21.36 5.62 -2.02
CA VAL A 24 -22.40 6.63 -2.21
C VAL A 24 -22.92 7.07 -0.84
N PHE A 25 -23.11 8.37 -0.65
CA PHE A 25 -23.58 8.91 0.63
C PHE A 25 -25.09 9.20 0.61
N PRO A 26 -25.76 9.12 1.78
CA PRO A 26 -27.16 9.52 1.91
C PRO A 26 -27.32 11.03 1.68
N GLU A 27 -28.55 11.48 1.37
CA GLU A 27 -28.80 12.86 0.94
C GLU A 27 -28.25 13.94 1.88
N PHE A 28 -28.35 13.72 3.19
CA PHE A 28 -27.87 14.67 4.21
C PHE A 28 -26.33 14.84 4.21
N LEU A 29 -25.57 13.93 3.59
CA LEU A 29 -24.11 13.99 3.44
C LEU A 29 -23.66 14.33 2.01
N LYS A 30 -24.57 14.71 1.10
CA LYS A 30 -24.22 15.12 -0.28
C LYS A 30 -23.21 16.27 -0.35
N GLY A 31 -23.17 17.16 0.66
CA GLY A 31 -22.16 18.20 0.76
C GLY A 31 -20.75 17.63 0.97
N LEU A 32 -20.64 16.66 1.90
CA LEU A 32 -19.40 15.94 2.18
C LEU A 32 -18.96 15.12 0.96
N GLU A 33 -19.87 14.40 0.32
CA GLU A 33 -19.56 13.61 -0.87
C GLU A 33 -19.00 14.49 -2.00
N ARG A 34 -19.63 15.64 -2.27
CA ARG A 34 -19.13 16.58 -3.29
C ARG A 34 -17.73 17.09 -2.96
N TRP A 35 -17.45 17.38 -1.69
CA TRP A 35 -16.11 17.76 -1.26
C TRP A 35 -15.10 16.62 -1.47
N MET A 36 -15.44 15.38 -1.08
CA MET A 36 -14.59 14.21 -1.29
C MET A 36 -14.28 13.98 -2.77
N ARG A 37 -15.28 14.09 -3.64
CA ARG A 37 -15.10 13.96 -5.10
C ARG A 37 -14.23 15.08 -5.67
N GLY A 38 -14.41 16.33 -5.21
CA GLY A 38 -13.57 17.45 -5.63
C GLY A 38 -12.09 17.28 -5.23
N MET A 39 -11.82 16.65 -4.08
CA MET A 39 -10.47 16.26 -3.67
C MET A 39 -9.87 15.21 -4.60
N GLU A 40 -10.66 14.20 -5.00
CA GLU A 40 -10.21 13.19 -5.98
C GLU A 40 -9.88 13.80 -7.33
N ASP A 41 -10.75 14.68 -7.86
CA ASP A 41 -10.51 15.35 -9.14
C ASP A 41 -9.22 16.19 -9.12
N SER A 42 -8.94 16.82 -7.99
CA SER A 42 -7.72 17.62 -7.81
C SER A 42 -6.47 16.75 -7.75
N ALA A 43 -6.53 15.63 -7.01
CA ALA A 43 -5.44 14.67 -6.91
C ALA A 43 -5.19 13.92 -8.23
N ALA A 44 -6.24 13.60 -8.98
CA ALA A 44 -6.15 12.99 -10.29
C ALA A 44 -5.41 13.91 -11.28
N LYS A 45 -5.74 15.20 -11.33
CA LYS A 45 -5.03 16.18 -12.17
C LYS A 45 -3.55 16.32 -11.80
N ALA A 46 -3.24 16.35 -10.51
CA ALA A 46 -1.85 16.39 -10.04
C ALA A 46 -1.10 15.11 -10.44
N THR A 47 -1.73 13.95 -10.29
CA THR A 47 -1.16 12.65 -10.63
C THR A 47 -0.92 12.53 -12.14
N GLU A 48 -1.88 12.94 -12.98
CA GLU A 48 -1.73 12.97 -14.43
C GLU A 48 -0.59 13.89 -14.89
N ALA A 49 -0.47 15.08 -14.28
CA ALA A 49 0.60 16.02 -14.58
C ALA A 49 1.99 15.45 -14.23
N ILE A 50 2.12 14.78 -13.08
CA ILE A 50 3.36 14.15 -12.63
C ILE A 50 3.71 12.91 -13.47
N LEU A 51 2.70 12.09 -13.82
CA LEU A 51 2.89 10.86 -14.59
C LEU A 51 3.02 11.06 -16.09
N LYS A 52 3.04 12.30 -16.58
CA LYS A 52 3.27 12.59 -18.00
C LYS A 52 4.72 12.28 -18.37
N MET A 53 4.95 11.10 -18.93
CA MET A 53 6.27 10.59 -19.31
C MET A 53 6.39 10.48 -20.84
N ASN A 54 7.44 11.05 -21.42
CA ASN A 54 7.67 11.05 -22.87
C ASN A 54 8.80 10.10 -23.28
N ASN A 55 9.63 9.69 -22.33
CA ASN A 55 10.81 8.85 -22.57
C ASN A 55 11.18 8.04 -21.31
N ILE A 56 12.18 7.18 -21.43
CA ILE A 56 12.67 6.32 -20.34
C ILE A 56 13.30 7.14 -19.20
N GLY A 57 13.91 8.30 -19.49
CA GLY A 57 14.44 9.21 -18.48
C GLY A 57 13.33 9.72 -17.56
N ASP A 58 12.20 10.14 -18.12
CA ASP A 58 11.02 10.58 -17.35
C ASP A 58 10.50 9.44 -16.45
N LEU A 59 10.49 8.20 -16.96
CA LEU A 59 10.15 7.01 -16.17
C LEU A 59 11.11 6.80 -14.99
N LEU A 60 12.42 6.92 -15.19
CA LEU A 60 13.41 6.75 -14.11
C LEU A 60 13.27 7.84 -13.04
N VAL A 61 13.01 9.08 -13.44
CA VAL A 61 12.73 10.19 -12.52
C VAL A 61 11.45 9.90 -11.72
N ASN A 62 10.38 9.47 -12.38
CA ASN A 62 9.13 9.15 -11.70
C ASN A 62 9.25 7.94 -10.77
N LEU A 63 10.03 6.91 -11.13
CA LEU A 63 10.35 5.81 -10.21
C LEU A 63 11.07 6.31 -8.95
N LEU A 64 12.02 7.23 -9.09
CA LEU A 64 12.69 7.82 -7.95
C LEU A 64 11.70 8.62 -7.07
N VAL A 65 10.96 9.54 -7.67
CA VAL A 65 10.12 10.52 -6.95
C VAL A 65 8.83 9.92 -6.39
N ILE A 66 8.22 8.95 -7.08
CA ILE A 66 6.88 8.41 -6.76
C ILE A 66 6.98 7.01 -6.14
N ALA A 67 8.03 6.24 -6.43
CA ALA A 67 8.21 4.91 -5.85
C ALA A 67 9.25 4.88 -4.74
N VAL A 68 10.48 5.32 -4.99
CA VAL A 68 11.58 5.18 -4.02
C VAL A 68 11.44 6.16 -2.86
N THR A 69 11.29 7.46 -3.15
CA THR A 69 11.24 8.50 -2.12
C THR A 69 10.08 8.28 -1.15
N PRO A 70 8.82 8.04 -1.59
CA PRO A 70 7.71 7.82 -0.67
C PRO A 70 7.87 6.52 0.11
N ALA A 71 8.31 5.43 -0.53
CA ALA A 71 8.51 4.15 0.15
C ALA A 71 9.49 4.24 1.32
N ILE A 72 10.56 5.05 1.19
CA ILE A 72 11.50 5.28 2.28
C ILE A 72 10.88 6.24 3.30
N CYS A 73 10.51 7.46 2.89
CA CYS A 73 10.07 8.49 3.81
C CYS A 73 8.82 8.08 4.61
N GLU A 74 7.81 7.56 3.93
CA GLU A 74 6.55 7.19 4.55
C GLU A 74 6.71 5.99 5.47
N GLU A 75 7.43 4.93 5.09
CA GLU A 75 7.60 3.78 6.00
C GLU A 75 8.42 4.15 7.25
N PHE A 76 9.42 5.04 7.14
CA PHE A 76 10.13 5.53 8.33
C PHE A 76 9.23 6.35 9.24
N ILE A 77 8.34 7.20 8.69
CA ILE A 77 7.35 7.95 9.48
C ILE A 77 6.32 7.01 10.11
N PHE A 78 5.68 6.17 9.31
CA PHE A 78 4.53 5.38 9.74
C PHE A 78 4.91 4.15 10.56
N ARG A 79 6.03 3.47 10.25
CA ARG A 79 6.51 2.32 11.04
C ARG A 79 7.45 2.74 12.15
N GLY A 80 8.40 3.61 11.83
CA GLY A 80 9.42 4.07 12.77
C GLY A 80 8.86 4.97 13.86
N ALA A 81 7.92 5.87 13.54
CA ALA A 81 7.34 6.80 14.50
C ALA A 81 5.89 6.47 14.87
N VAL A 82 4.94 6.52 13.94
CA VAL A 82 3.49 6.47 14.25
C VAL A 82 3.07 5.13 14.87
N GLN A 83 3.29 4.01 14.16
CA GLN A 83 2.95 2.66 14.63
C GLN A 83 3.68 2.33 15.94
N ARG A 84 4.98 2.69 16.04
CA ARG A 84 5.78 2.46 17.25
C ARG A 84 5.25 3.25 18.45
N THR A 85 4.82 4.49 18.24
CA THR A 85 4.25 5.34 19.29
C THR A 85 2.91 4.80 19.77
N ILE A 86 2.01 4.43 18.84
CA ILE A 86 0.71 3.85 19.21
C ILE A 86 0.90 2.52 19.95
N PHE A 87 1.86 1.70 19.52
CA PHE A 87 2.19 0.45 20.21
C PHE A 87 2.63 0.68 21.65
N ARG A 88 3.46 1.70 21.93
CA ARG A 88 3.87 2.07 23.29
C ARG A 88 2.69 2.50 24.18
N ILE A 89 1.64 3.07 23.60
CA ILE A 89 0.46 3.54 24.34
C ILE A 89 -0.55 2.42 24.60
N LYS A 90 -0.78 1.55 23.61
CA LYS A 90 -1.85 0.53 23.65
C LYS A 90 -1.35 -0.87 23.98
N SER A 91 -0.05 -1.13 23.90
CA SER A 91 0.60 -2.45 24.06
C SER A 91 -0.01 -3.58 23.21
N ASN A 92 -0.75 -3.23 22.15
CA ASN A 92 -1.34 -4.19 21.22
C ASN A 92 -0.86 -3.86 19.79
N PRO A 93 -0.11 -4.78 19.15
CA PRO A 93 0.47 -4.52 17.83
C PRO A 93 -0.60 -4.38 16.74
N HIS A 94 -1.72 -5.10 16.84
CA HIS A 94 -2.80 -5.04 15.86
C HIS A 94 -3.51 -3.68 15.89
N ILE A 95 -3.76 -3.14 17.09
CA ILE A 95 -4.33 -1.79 17.25
C ILE A 95 -3.37 -0.75 16.68
N ALA A 96 -2.07 -0.88 16.95
CA ALA A 96 -1.07 0.04 16.42
C ALA A 96 -0.97 0.02 14.89
N ILE A 97 -1.03 -1.17 14.30
CA ILE A 97 -1.01 -1.35 12.84
C ILE A 97 -2.23 -0.71 12.20
N TRP A 98 -3.44 -1.03 12.67
CA TRP A 98 -4.67 -0.55 12.04
C TRP A 98 -4.87 0.96 12.23
N ILE A 99 -4.56 1.52 13.40
CA ILE A 99 -4.63 2.98 13.58
C ILE A 99 -3.60 3.68 12.70
N SER A 100 -2.36 3.18 12.64
CA SER A 100 -1.33 3.75 11.75
C SER A 100 -1.76 3.69 10.28
N ALA A 101 -2.37 2.58 9.86
CA ALA A 101 -2.88 2.39 8.50
C ALA A 101 -4.07 3.31 8.15
N ILE A 102 -4.97 3.58 9.11
CA ILE A 102 -6.05 4.55 8.96
C ILE A 102 -5.48 5.96 8.75
N ILE A 103 -4.52 6.36 9.59
CA ILE A 103 -3.86 7.67 9.46
C ILE A 103 -3.12 7.77 8.13
N PHE A 104 -2.34 6.74 7.77
CA PHE A 104 -1.65 6.64 6.49
C PHE A 104 -2.59 6.87 5.32
N SER A 105 -3.73 6.18 5.29
CA SER A 105 -4.69 6.35 4.21
C SER A 105 -5.41 7.71 4.24
N ALA A 106 -5.70 8.26 5.42
CA ALA A 106 -6.45 9.50 5.57
C ALA A 106 -5.66 10.74 5.12
N ILE A 107 -4.35 10.78 5.37
CA ILE A 107 -3.51 11.94 5.02
C ILE A 107 -3.35 12.17 3.52
N HIS A 108 -3.75 11.20 2.70
CA HIS A 108 -3.77 11.33 1.24
C HIS A 108 -4.97 12.15 0.75
N PHE A 109 -5.98 12.40 1.60
CA PHE A 109 -7.20 13.13 1.28
C PHE A 109 -7.97 12.64 0.04
N GLN A 110 -7.76 11.38 -0.32
CA GLN A 110 -8.40 10.73 -1.45
C GLN A 110 -9.22 9.55 -0.93
N PHE A 111 -10.46 9.85 -0.58
CA PHE A 111 -11.35 8.95 0.13
C PHE A 111 -11.94 7.83 -0.75
N TYR A 112 -12.00 8.01 -2.06
CA TYR A 112 -12.39 6.98 -3.04
C TYR A 112 -11.24 6.03 -3.37
N GLY A 113 -10.01 6.33 -2.94
CA GLY A 113 -8.92 5.35 -2.83
C GLY A 113 -8.52 5.01 -1.39
N PHE A 114 -9.41 5.22 -0.41
CA PHE A 114 -9.09 5.02 1.01
C PHE A 114 -8.92 3.54 1.38
N LEU A 115 -9.94 2.70 1.12
CA LEU A 115 -9.88 1.28 1.48
C LEU A 115 -8.65 0.55 0.91
N PRO A 116 -8.29 0.66 -0.39
CA PRO A 116 -7.08 0.01 -0.89
C PRO A 116 -5.81 0.47 -0.16
N ARG A 117 -5.66 1.78 0.10
CA ARG A 117 -4.51 2.33 0.84
C ARG A 117 -4.48 1.91 2.31
N LEU A 118 -5.63 1.84 2.96
CA LEU A 118 -5.76 1.33 4.32
C LEU A 118 -5.24 -0.11 4.41
N LEU A 119 -5.68 -0.98 3.49
CA LEU A 119 -5.26 -2.38 3.50
C LEU A 119 -3.78 -2.55 3.18
N LEU A 120 -3.21 -1.77 2.25
CA LEU A 120 -1.76 -1.69 2.01
C LEU A 120 -1.00 -1.22 3.26
N GLY A 121 -1.47 -0.14 3.89
CA GLY A 121 -0.86 0.40 5.11
C GLY A 121 -0.87 -0.63 6.24
N ALA A 122 -1.92 -1.43 6.36
CA ALA A 122 -1.99 -2.53 7.31
C ALA A 122 -1.04 -3.67 6.91
N ALA A 123 -1.01 -4.06 5.63
CA ALA A 123 -0.12 -5.09 5.10
C ALA A 123 1.36 -4.78 5.38
N PHE A 124 1.82 -3.56 5.07
CA PHE A 124 3.18 -3.12 5.38
C PHE A 124 3.44 -3.07 6.89
N GLY A 125 2.46 -2.65 7.68
CA GLY A 125 2.54 -2.69 9.15
C GLY A 125 2.73 -4.10 9.70
N TYR A 126 2.06 -5.11 9.12
CA TYR A 126 2.24 -6.52 9.45
C TYR A 126 3.57 -7.08 8.96
N VAL A 127 4.03 -6.71 7.76
CA VAL A 127 5.37 -7.07 7.27
C VAL A 127 6.43 -6.56 8.23
N TYR A 128 6.36 -5.29 8.66
CA TYR A 128 7.27 -4.73 9.65
C TYR A 128 7.18 -5.48 10.99
N TYR A 129 5.96 -5.73 11.49
CA TYR A 129 5.76 -6.43 12.76
C TYR A 129 6.33 -7.85 12.76
N PHE A 130 6.15 -8.61 11.68
CA PHE A 130 6.65 -9.99 11.60
C PHE A 130 8.15 -10.07 11.34
N THR A 131 8.68 -9.17 10.51
CA THR A 131 10.09 -9.24 10.10
C THR A 131 11.04 -8.50 11.05
N GLY A 132 10.52 -7.57 11.87
CA GLY A 132 11.31 -6.70 12.74
C GLY A 132 12.14 -5.65 11.99
N SER A 133 12.05 -5.58 10.66
CA SER A 133 12.88 -4.69 9.84
C SER A 133 12.02 -3.82 8.92
N ILE A 134 12.23 -2.50 9.00
CA ILE A 134 11.52 -1.50 8.19
C ILE A 134 11.81 -1.70 6.70
N TRP A 135 13.00 -2.20 6.35
CA TRP A 135 13.42 -2.38 4.95
C TRP A 135 12.55 -3.37 4.16
N TYR A 136 11.94 -4.37 4.82
CA TYR A 136 10.99 -5.24 4.13
C TYR A 136 9.69 -4.51 3.78
N ALA A 137 9.24 -3.59 4.63
CA ALA A 137 8.08 -2.76 4.35
C ALA A 137 8.40 -1.72 3.27
N VAL A 138 9.57 -1.05 3.35
CA VAL A 138 10.08 -0.13 2.31
C VAL A 138 10.15 -0.83 0.95
N PHE A 139 10.69 -2.04 0.89
CA PHE A 139 10.78 -2.79 -0.36
C PHE A 139 9.39 -3.18 -0.91
N ALA A 140 8.47 -3.62 -0.06
CA ALA A 140 7.09 -3.92 -0.48
C ALA A 140 6.36 -2.67 -1.01
N HIS A 141 6.51 -1.55 -0.32
CA HIS A 141 5.94 -0.26 -0.72
C HIS A 141 6.55 0.22 -2.05
N PHE A 142 7.88 0.17 -2.19
CA PHE A 142 8.55 0.48 -3.44
C PHE A 142 8.01 -0.37 -4.60
N LEU A 143 7.87 -1.69 -4.42
CA LEU A 143 7.33 -2.57 -5.46
C LEU A 143 5.91 -2.19 -5.87
N ASN A 144 5.06 -1.84 -4.91
CA ASN A 144 3.69 -1.40 -5.18
C ASN A 144 3.66 -0.11 -6.02
N ASN A 145 4.43 0.90 -5.63
CA ASN A 145 4.44 2.17 -6.34
C ASN A 145 5.17 2.09 -7.69
N ALA A 146 6.26 1.32 -7.76
CA ALA A 146 6.98 1.08 -9.00
C ALA A 146 6.10 0.35 -10.02
N TYR A 147 5.29 -0.62 -9.57
CA TYR A 147 4.30 -1.26 -10.42
C TYR A 147 3.31 -0.24 -11.01
N ALA A 148 2.74 0.64 -10.17
CA ALA A 148 1.82 1.68 -10.62
C ALA A 148 2.46 2.62 -11.66
N VAL A 149 3.70 3.07 -11.42
CA VAL A 149 4.46 3.95 -12.35
C VAL A 149 4.80 3.23 -13.67
N CYS A 150 5.14 1.95 -13.62
CA CYS A 150 5.44 1.16 -14.82
C CYS A 150 4.17 0.90 -15.66
N VAL A 151 3.04 0.60 -15.03
CA VAL A 151 1.75 0.43 -15.72
C VAL A 151 1.32 1.76 -16.36
N ALA A 152 1.42 2.84 -15.60
CA ALA A 152 1.23 4.21 -16.05
C ALA A 152 1.99 4.53 -17.35
N TYR A 153 3.30 4.27 -17.34
CA TYR A 153 4.17 4.48 -18.50
C TYR A 153 3.77 3.61 -19.70
N TYR A 154 3.49 2.32 -19.46
CA TYR A 154 3.07 1.39 -20.50
C TYR A 154 1.78 1.85 -21.19
N LEU A 155 0.75 2.23 -20.43
CA LEU A 155 -0.52 2.70 -20.98
C LEU A 155 -0.32 3.96 -21.82
N GLN A 156 0.45 4.92 -21.31
CA GLN A 156 0.73 6.17 -22.01
C GLN A 156 1.47 5.94 -23.34
N MET A 157 2.51 5.09 -23.35
CA MET A 157 3.28 4.77 -24.57
C MET A 157 2.44 4.05 -25.64
N ASN A 158 1.39 3.35 -25.23
CA ASN A 158 0.46 2.65 -26.13
C ASN A 158 -0.80 3.49 -26.45
N ASN A 159 -0.85 4.77 -26.05
CA ASN A 159 -2.02 5.65 -26.21
C ASN A 159 -3.31 5.05 -25.63
N LEU A 160 -3.19 4.26 -24.56
CA LEU A 160 -4.31 3.69 -23.83
C LEU A 160 -4.71 4.63 -22.69
N SER A 161 -6.01 4.78 -22.47
CA SER A 161 -6.52 5.49 -21.29
C SER A 161 -6.10 4.75 -20.02
N TYR A 162 -5.77 5.50 -18.96
CA TYR A 162 -5.51 4.95 -17.63
C TYR A 162 -6.68 4.12 -17.10
N THR A 163 -7.91 4.47 -17.47
CA THR A 163 -9.12 3.74 -17.08
C THR A 163 -9.16 2.31 -17.62
N LYS A 164 -8.40 1.98 -18.67
CA LYS A 164 -8.32 0.60 -19.19
C LYS A 164 -7.66 -0.38 -18.21
N ALA A 165 -6.84 0.11 -17.26
CA ALA A 165 -6.30 -0.74 -16.21
C ALA A 165 -7.39 -1.19 -15.21
N ASP A 166 -8.42 -0.37 -15.03
CA ASP A 166 -9.58 -0.67 -14.17
C ASP A 166 -10.63 -1.53 -14.89
N ASP A 167 -10.59 -1.61 -16.22
CA ASP A 167 -11.52 -2.40 -17.06
C ASP A 167 -11.14 -3.89 -17.22
N ILE A 168 -10.05 -4.36 -16.57
CA ILE A 168 -9.66 -5.78 -16.63
C ILE A 168 -10.55 -6.57 -15.66
N ASP A 169 -11.69 -7.04 -16.18
CA ASP A 169 -12.59 -7.95 -15.45
C ASP A 169 -11.87 -9.26 -15.12
N MET A 170 -11.50 -9.42 -13.85
CA MET A 170 -10.93 -10.66 -13.34
C MET A 170 -12.04 -11.59 -12.88
N PRO A 171 -12.05 -12.88 -13.27
CA PRO A 171 -13.04 -13.82 -12.77
C PRO A 171 -13.03 -13.92 -11.24
N TRP A 172 -14.19 -14.14 -10.62
CA TRP A 172 -14.35 -14.15 -9.15
C TRP A 172 -13.37 -15.09 -8.43
N TYR A 173 -13.03 -16.22 -9.04
CA TYR A 173 -12.08 -17.20 -8.49
C TYR A 173 -10.65 -16.65 -8.45
N GLY A 174 -10.30 -15.72 -9.34
CA GLY A 174 -8.99 -15.06 -9.36
C GLY A 174 -8.76 -14.23 -8.10
N TYR A 175 -9.77 -13.46 -7.67
CA TYR A 175 -9.74 -12.73 -6.41
C TYR A 175 -9.62 -13.68 -5.22
N LEU A 176 -10.36 -14.79 -5.22
CA LEU A 176 -10.28 -15.80 -4.14
C LEU A 176 -8.88 -16.43 -4.04
N ILE A 177 -8.30 -16.84 -5.17
CA ILE A 177 -6.95 -17.40 -5.24
C ILE A 177 -5.92 -16.38 -4.72
N SER A 178 -6.02 -15.12 -5.15
CA SER A 178 -5.17 -14.02 -4.67
C SER A 178 -5.26 -13.84 -3.15
N ALA A 179 -6.47 -13.88 -2.58
CA ALA A 179 -6.67 -13.77 -1.14
C ALA A 179 -6.01 -14.93 -0.38
N ILE A 180 -6.20 -16.17 -0.85
CA ILE A 180 -5.61 -17.38 -0.24
C ILE A 180 -4.08 -17.33 -0.30
N LEU A 181 -3.51 -17.01 -1.46
CA LEU A 181 -2.06 -16.92 -1.64
C LEU A 181 -1.45 -15.83 -0.77
N THR A 182 -2.09 -14.66 -0.68
CA THR A 182 -1.64 -13.56 0.17
C THR A 182 -1.64 -14.01 1.64
N LEU A 183 -2.73 -14.62 2.12
CA LEU A 183 -2.83 -15.10 3.49
C LEU A 183 -1.77 -16.16 3.79
N ALA A 184 -1.59 -17.12 2.88
CA ALA A 184 -0.56 -18.15 3.00
C ALA A 184 0.84 -17.55 3.10
N LEU A 185 1.16 -16.55 2.27
CA LEU A 185 2.45 -15.86 2.30
C LEU A 185 2.65 -15.06 3.59
N PHE A 186 1.63 -14.38 4.11
CA PHE A 186 1.70 -13.73 5.43
C PHE A 186 1.98 -14.74 6.54
N ILE A 187 1.29 -15.88 6.53
CA ILE A 187 1.52 -16.96 7.50
C ILE A 187 2.96 -17.48 7.39
N GLN A 188 3.45 -17.75 6.18
CA GLN A 188 4.82 -18.22 5.98
C GLN A 188 5.87 -17.20 6.43
N ILE A 189 5.69 -15.92 6.12
CA ILE A 189 6.58 -14.84 6.59
C ILE A 189 6.57 -14.82 8.13
N SER A 190 5.39 -14.82 8.74
CA SER A 190 5.28 -14.80 10.21
C SER A 190 5.99 -15.99 10.86
N LYS A 191 5.83 -17.21 10.33
CA LYS A 191 6.48 -18.42 10.84
C LYS A 191 8.00 -18.36 10.67
N LYS A 192 8.46 -17.95 9.48
CA LYS A 192 9.90 -17.88 9.16
C LYS A 192 10.64 -16.93 10.09
N PHE A 193 10.08 -15.75 10.35
CA PHE A 193 10.75 -14.75 11.18
C PHE A 193 10.58 -15.00 12.69
N LYS A 194 9.46 -15.60 13.14
CA LYS A 194 9.34 -16.08 14.53
C LYS A 194 10.35 -17.19 14.84
N ALA A 195 10.55 -18.14 13.92
CA ALA A 195 11.55 -19.19 14.09
C ALA A 195 12.98 -18.60 14.11
N LYS A 196 13.26 -17.58 13.29
CA LYS A 196 14.55 -16.90 13.30
C LYS A 196 14.82 -16.19 14.63
N SER A 197 13.85 -15.46 15.19
CA SER A 197 14.03 -14.79 16.48
C SER A 197 14.23 -15.75 17.65
N GLN A 198 13.73 -16.99 17.56
CA GLN A 198 13.91 -18.03 18.58
C GLN A 198 15.26 -18.76 18.49
N ASN A 199 15.90 -18.71 17.32
CA ASN A 199 17.15 -19.43 17.04
C ASN A 199 18.40 -18.53 17.09
N GLU A 200 18.26 -17.22 17.34
CA GLU A 200 19.40 -16.32 17.58
C GLU A 200 19.90 -16.51 19.03
N PRO A 201 21.17 -16.90 19.25
CA PRO A 201 21.71 -17.08 20.60
C PRO A 201 21.64 -15.77 21.40
N SER A 202 21.26 -15.87 22.67
CA SER A 202 21.04 -14.78 23.62
C SER A 202 22.24 -13.86 23.90
N GLU A 203 23.40 -14.09 23.28
CA GLU A 203 24.63 -13.34 23.48
C GLU A 203 24.70 -12.00 22.72
N LEU A 204 23.76 -11.72 21.81
CA LEU A 204 23.71 -10.45 21.07
C LEU A 204 22.72 -9.42 21.65
N LEU A 205 21.93 -9.81 22.66
CA LEU A 205 21.07 -8.89 23.41
C LEU A 205 21.85 -8.38 24.62
N GLY A 206 22.77 -7.44 24.36
CA GLY A 206 23.44 -6.67 25.39
C GLY A 206 22.42 -5.95 26.27
N HIS A 207 21.99 -6.61 27.33
CA HIS A 207 21.41 -5.97 28.50
C HIS A 207 22.54 -5.20 29.19
N ASN A 208 22.59 -3.90 28.96
CA ASN A 208 23.10 -2.87 29.86
C ASN A 208 22.22 -1.63 29.71
#